data_AF-A0A964D1K0-F1
#
_entry.id   AF-A0A964D1K0-F1
#
_cell.length_a   1.000
_cell.length_b   1.000
_cell.length_c   1.000
_cell.angle_alpha   90.00
_cell.angle_beta   90.00
_cell.angle_gamma   90.00
#
_symmetry.space_group_name_H-M   'P 1'
#
loop_
_entity.id
_entity.type
_entity.pdbx_description
1 polymer ?
#
loop_
_entity_poly.entity_id
_entity_poly.type
_entity_poly.pdbx_seq_one_letter_code
_entity_poly.pdbx_strand_id
1 'polypeptide(L)'
;MSMRQFSAMAVLMLTLGTTAAATAAPSPAQPETIAQNQRPNRAGGKENGLFDKLNLSADQKQKMQAVRDRYKDQVSQRMQAIRQARQELETMMSGTTANVGQMRDKHRQIMGLRQQLEEVQFESTLAMREVLTPEQRSQFSQMMQQRREAAKTRKQNSQKSQ
;
A
#
# COMPACT_ATOMS: atom_id res chain seq x y z
N MET A 1 16.72 1.98 46.04
CA MET A 1 18.03 2.65 46.14
C MET A 1 18.40 3.19 44.78
N SER A 2 18.64 4.49 44.67
CA SER A 2 18.99 5.16 43.42
C SER A 2 20.51 5.36 43.34
N MET A 3 21.09 5.31 42.14
CA MET A 3 22.34 6.01 41.87
C MET A 3 22.32 6.57 40.45
N ARG A 4 22.44 7.90 40.38
CA ARG A 4 22.50 8.70 39.16
C ARG A 4 23.99 8.98 38.91
N GLN A 5 24.51 8.69 37.73
CA GLN A 5 25.83 9.17 37.34
C GLN A 5 25.66 10.40 36.44
N PHE A 6 25.79 11.57 37.06
CA PHE A 6 26.11 12.80 36.35
C PHE A 6 27.61 12.82 36.12
N SER A 7 28.05 13.15 34.91
CA SER A 7 29.41 13.63 34.66
C SER A 7 29.32 14.93 33.86
N ALA A 8 30.14 15.91 34.21
CA ALA A 8 29.98 17.30 33.84
C ALA A 8 31.02 17.77 32.81
N MET A 9 30.58 18.74 32.00
CA MET A 9 31.33 19.77 31.25
C MET A 9 32.80 19.57 30.88
N ALA A 10 33.11 19.85 29.61
CA ALA A 10 34.30 20.62 29.23
C ALA A 10 34.02 21.55 28.04
N VAL A 11 34.63 22.74 28.09
CA VAL A 11 34.43 23.93 27.23
C VAL A 11 35.80 24.64 27.19
N LEU A 12 36.30 25.33 26.15
CA LEU A 12 35.71 25.99 24.96
C LEU A 12 36.62 25.71 23.73
N MET A 13 36.23 26.13 22.50
CA MET A 13 37.01 27.08 21.67
C MET A 13 36.47 27.25 20.24
N LEU A 14 36.28 28.51 19.83
CA LEU A 14 36.05 28.94 18.45
C LEU A 14 37.37 29.03 17.69
N THR A 15 37.34 28.78 16.39
CA THR A 15 38.17 29.53 15.42
C THR A 15 37.35 29.84 14.16
N LEU A 16 37.31 31.11 13.75
CA LEU A 16 36.81 31.56 12.46
C LEU A 16 37.88 31.32 11.37
N GLY A 17 37.45 31.10 10.13
CA GLY A 17 38.36 30.90 8.99
C GLY A 17 37.67 31.11 7.64
N THR A 18 37.25 32.33 7.35
CA THR A 18 36.76 32.73 6.01
C THR A 18 37.91 33.00 5.05
N THR A 19 37.96 32.29 3.93
CA THR A 19 38.60 32.77 2.70
C THR A 19 37.71 32.46 1.52
N ALA A 20 37.28 33.50 0.80
CA ALA A 20 36.59 33.37 -0.48
C ALA A 20 37.61 33.55 -1.59
N ALA A 21 37.62 32.64 -2.57
CA ALA A 21 38.32 32.82 -3.83
C ALA A 21 37.34 32.42 -4.95
N ALA A 22 36.79 33.42 -5.65
CA ALA A 22 35.93 33.20 -6.79
C ALA A 22 36.79 33.06 -8.06
N THR A 23 36.66 31.94 -8.77
CA THR A 23 37.16 31.79 -10.14
C THR A 23 35.99 31.50 -11.07
N ALA A 24 35.82 32.36 -12.08
CA ALA A 24 34.69 32.30 -13.00
C ALA A 24 35.05 31.52 -14.27
N ALA A 25 34.11 30.68 -14.73
CA ALA A 25 33.94 30.34 -16.15
C ALA A 25 32.54 29.74 -16.38
N PRO A 26 31.66 30.36 -17.18
CA PRO A 26 30.40 29.75 -17.58
C PRO A 26 30.59 28.92 -18.87
N SER A 27 30.29 27.62 -18.81
CA SER A 27 30.15 26.78 -20.02
C SER A 27 28.67 26.43 -20.25
N PRO A 28 28.13 26.64 -21.47
CA PRO A 28 26.72 26.42 -21.76
C PRO A 28 26.41 24.98 -22.18
N ALA A 29 25.12 24.64 -22.06
CA ALA A 29 24.44 23.49 -22.67
C ALA A 29 24.98 22.09 -22.34
N GLN A 30 24.20 21.35 -21.54
CA GLN A 30 23.27 20.36 -22.11
C GLN A 30 21.92 20.43 -21.38
N PRO A 31 20.78 20.51 -22.08
CA PRO A 31 19.51 20.19 -21.46
C PRO A 31 19.46 18.67 -21.29
N GLU A 32 19.78 18.18 -20.09
CA GLU A 32 19.41 16.85 -19.65
C GLU A 32 17.87 16.77 -19.65
N THR A 33 17.31 16.43 -20.81
CA THR A 33 15.96 15.92 -20.93
C THR A 33 15.94 14.57 -20.24
N ILE A 34 15.88 14.59 -18.90
CA ILE A 34 15.45 13.44 -18.12
C ILE A 34 14.09 13.09 -18.67
N ALA A 35 14.05 12.02 -19.48
CA ALA A 35 12.85 11.51 -20.09
C ALA A 35 11.92 11.08 -18.95
N GLN A 36 11.08 12.02 -18.54
CA GLN A 36 10.22 11.84 -17.40
C GLN A 36 9.14 10.86 -17.83
N ASN A 37 9.44 9.57 -17.63
CA ASN A 37 8.47 8.50 -17.51
C ASN A 37 7.64 8.73 -16.23
N GLN A 38 7.00 9.90 -16.15
CA GLN A 38 5.72 10.08 -15.51
C GLN A 38 4.78 9.08 -16.21
N ARG A 39 4.79 7.82 -15.75
CA ARG A 39 3.59 7.00 -15.83
C ARG A 39 2.50 7.90 -15.27
N PRO A 40 1.49 8.32 -16.07
CA PRO A 40 0.57 9.34 -15.65
C PRO A 40 0.02 8.92 -14.29
N ASN A 41 0.23 9.80 -13.31
CA ASN A 41 -0.18 9.55 -11.93
C ASN A 41 -1.68 9.28 -12.00
N ARG A 42 -2.07 7.99 -11.90
CA ARG A 42 -3.46 7.57 -12.05
C ARG A 42 -4.18 8.05 -10.81
N ALA A 43 -4.59 9.33 -10.85
CA ALA A 43 -5.46 9.96 -9.88
C ALA A 43 -6.58 8.98 -9.57
N GLY A 44 -6.64 8.56 -8.29
CA GLY A 44 -7.22 7.29 -7.85
C GLY A 44 -8.47 6.91 -8.63
N GLY A 45 -8.27 6.06 -9.65
CA GLY A 45 -9.27 5.85 -10.68
C GLY A 45 -10.50 5.23 -10.05
N LYS A 46 -11.60 6.01 -9.97
CA LYS A 46 -12.90 5.70 -9.35
C LYS A 46 -13.08 4.19 -9.19
N GLU A 47 -12.83 3.70 -7.98
CA GLU A 47 -12.94 2.29 -7.70
C GLU A 47 -14.42 1.93 -7.75
N ASN A 48 -14.87 1.49 -8.92
CA ASN A 48 -16.25 1.07 -9.20
C ASN A 48 -16.51 -0.24 -8.43
N GLY A 49 -16.67 -0.09 -7.11
CA GLY A 49 -16.89 -1.16 -6.16
C GLY A 49 -18.21 -1.85 -6.46
N LEU A 50 -18.33 -3.09 -6.00
CA LEU A 50 -19.54 -3.87 -6.27
C LEU A 50 -20.80 -3.23 -5.64
N PHE A 51 -20.61 -2.47 -4.56
CA PHE A 51 -21.64 -1.69 -3.89
C PHE A 51 -22.17 -0.50 -4.72
N ASP A 52 -21.36 0.07 -5.61
CA ASP A 52 -21.76 1.24 -6.41
C ASP A 52 -22.78 0.87 -7.52
N LYS A 53 -22.97 -0.44 -7.75
CA LYS A 53 -23.98 -0.99 -8.66
C LYS A 53 -25.36 -1.25 -8.03
N LEU A 54 -25.51 -1.01 -6.72
CA LEU A 54 -26.72 -1.36 -5.95
C LEU A 54 -27.80 -0.26 -5.90
N ASN A 55 -27.73 0.74 -6.79
CA ASN A 55 -28.66 1.87 -6.86
C ASN A 55 -28.92 2.53 -5.49
N LEU A 56 -27.84 2.76 -4.74
CA LEU A 56 -27.88 3.27 -3.37
C LEU A 56 -28.57 4.64 -3.27
N SER A 57 -29.41 4.82 -2.24
CA SER A 57 -29.97 6.13 -1.88
C SER A 57 -28.89 7.13 -1.44
N ALA A 58 -29.25 8.41 -1.30
CA ALA A 58 -28.32 9.44 -0.81
C ALA A 58 -27.77 9.09 0.59
N ASP A 59 -28.66 8.76 1.53
CA ASP A 59 -28.31 8.35 2.90
C ASP A 59 -27.43 7.10 2.91
N GLN A 60 -27.72 6.11 2.04
CA GLN A 60 -26.89 4.92 1.91
C GLN A 60 -25.50 5.26 1.38
N LYS A 61 -25.37 6.14 0.38
CA LYS A 61 -24.07 6.60 -0.12
C LYS A 61 -23.26 7.30 0.97
N GLN A 62 -23.89 8.16 1.77
CA GLN A 62 -23.23 8.81 2.90
C GLN A 62 -22.75 7.80 3.96
N LYS A 63 -23.61 6.84 4.34
CA LYS A 63 -23.24 5.77 5.28
C LYS A 63 -22.11 4.87 4.73
N MET A 64 -22.18 4.48 3.45
CA MET A 64 -21.09 3.74 2.78
C MET A 64 -19.77 4.52 2.77
N GLN A 65 -19.82 5.83 2.55
CA GLN A 65 -18.63 6.67 2.60
C GLN A 65 -18.03 6.71 4.01
N ALA A 66 -18.85 6.88 5.05
CA ALA A 66 -18.39 6.81 6.44
C ALA A 66 -17.76 5.44 6.79
N VAL A 67 -18.31 4.33 6.27
CA VAL A 67 -17.68 3.00 6.41
C VAL A 67 -16.33 2.97 5.68
N ARG A 68 -16.25 3.41 4.42
CA ARG A 68 -14.97 3.46 3.66
C ARG A 68 -13.92 4.29 4.40
N ASP A 69 -14.29 5.45 4.89
CA ASP A 69 -13.39 6.35 5.63
C ASP A 69 -12.90 5.76 6.96
N ARG A 70 -13.70 4.92 7.63
CA ARG A 70 -13.29 4.19 8.85
C ARG A 70 -12.19 3.16 8.60
N TYR A 71 -12.23 2.46 7.46
CA TYR A 71 -11.32 1.34 7.17
C TYR A 71 -10.16 1.69 6.22
N LYS A 72 -10.23 2.80 5.47
CA LYS A 72 -9.24 3.16 4.41
C LYS A 72 -7.78 3.15 4.90
N ASP A 73 -7.51 3.67 6.09
CA ASP A 73 -6.13 3.83 6.58
C ASP A 73 -5.56 2.48 7.00
N GLN A 74 -6.36 1.63 7.64
CA GLN A 74 -5.98 0.25 7.98
C GLN A 74 -5.69 -0.58 6.72
N VAL A 75 -6.53 -0.46 5.69
CA VAL A 75 -6.32 -1.11 4.38
C VAL A 75 -5.03 -0.59 3.73
N SER A 76 -4.85 0.73 3.66
CA SER A 76 -3.70 1.38 3.03
C SER A 76 -2.37 0.99 3.69
N GLN A 77 -2.31 1.05 5.03
CA GLN A 77 -1.14 0.67 5.83
C GLN A 77 -0.77 -0.80 5.61
N ARG A 78 -1.74 -1.71 5.64
CA ARG A 78 -1.48 -3.15 5.40
C ARG A 78 -1.05 -3.42 3.97
N MET A 79 -1.66 -2.76 2.98
CA MET A 79 -1.20 -2.84 1.59
C MET A 79 0.23 -2.31 1.41
N GLN A 80 0.61 -1.25 2.11
CA GLN A 80 1.98 -0.73 2.11
C GLN A 80 2.97 -1.73 2.74
N ALA A 81 2.66 -2.28 3.92
CA ALA A 81 3.49 -3.29 4.56
C ALA A 81 3.68 -4.55 3.69
N ILE A 82 2.61 -5.01 3.00
CA ILE A 82 2.70 -6.13 2.03
C ILE A 82 3.61 -5.78 0.85
N ARG A 83 3.55 -4.54 0.33
CA ARG A 83 4.44 -4.09 -0.77
C ARG A 83 5.90 -4.07 -0.32
N GLN A 84 6.19 -3.45 0.82
CA GLN A 84 7.55 -3.39 1.38
C GLN A 84 8.13 -4.78 1.63
N ALA A 85 7.40 -5.66 2.33
CA ALA A 85 7.87 -7.01 2.60
C ALA A 85 8.08 -7.86 1.33
N ARG A 86 7.34 -7.61 0.24
CA ARG A 86 7.58 -8.23 -1.07
C ARG A 86 8.85 -7.71 -1.74
N GLN A 87 9.08 -6.40 -1.73
CA GLN A 87 10.30 -5.78 -2.28
C GLN A 87 11.56 -6.26 -1.53
N GLU A 88 11.47 -6.37 -0.20
CA GLU A 88 12.51 -6.97 0.63
C GLU A 88 12.78 -8.44 0.24
N LEU A 89 11.73 -9.25 0.04
CA LEU A 89 11.89 -10.64 -0.42
C LEU A 89 12.51 -10.72 -1.82
N GLU A 90 12.12 -9.85 -2.74
CA GLU A 90 12.68 -9.77 -4.10
C GLU A 90 14.18 -9.40 -4.06
N THR A 91 14.57 -8.50 -3.17
CA THR A 91 15.97 -8.15 -2.90
C THR A 91 16.73 -9.33 -2.27
N MET A 92 16.13 -10.04 -1.31
CA MET A 92 16.73 -11.25 -0.72
C MET A 92 16.93 -12.38 -1.74
N MET A 93 16.02 -12.54 -2.69
CA MET A 93 16.08 -13.57 -3.74
C MET A 93 17.11 -13.26 -4.84
N SER A 94 17.46 -11.98 -5.03
CA SER A 94 18.44 -11.53 -6.03
C SER A 94 19.83 -11.24 -5.47
N GLY A 95 19.95 -11.02 -4.15
CA GLY A 95 21.22 -10.86 -3.44
C GLY A 95 21.84 -12.18 -2.99
N THR A 96 23.10 -12.10 -2.53
CA THR A 96 23.88 -13.25 -2.02
C THR A 96 23.93 -13.33 -0.49
N THR A 97 23.35 -12.35 0.21
CA THR A 97 23.49 -12.16 1.66
C THR A 97 22.41 -12.85 2.50
N ALA A 98 21.24 -13.11 1.93
CA ALA A 98 20.14 -13.76 2.62
C ALA A 98 20.18 -15.29 2.42
N ASN A 99 19.96 -16.04 3.50
CA ASN A 99 19.81 -17.49 3.43
C ASN A 99 18.35 -17.92 3.22
N VAL A 100 18.14 -19.18 2.82
CA VAL A 100 16.81 -19.75 2.53
C VAL A 100 15.86 -19.71 3.74
N GLY A 101 16.38 -19.76 4.97
CA GLY A 101 15.60 -19.59 6.19
C GLY A 101 14.98 -18.19 6.28
N GLN A 102 15.81 -17.15 6.12
CA GLN A 102 15.36 -15.75 6.14
C GLN A 102 14.34 -15.46 5.03
N MET A 103 14.50 -16.04 3.84
CA MET A 103 13.52 -15.93 2.75
C MET A 103 12.17 -16.58 3.12
N ARG A 104 12.19 -17.76 3.77
CA ARG A 104 10.98 -18.43 4.27
C ARG A 104 10.31 -17.62 5.38
N ASP A 105 11.07 -16.98 6.26
CA ASP A 105 10.54 -16.09 7.31
C ASP A 105 9.88 -14.84 6.71
N LYS A 106 10.54 -14.20 5.74
CA LYS A 106 9.95 -13.07 5.00
C LYS A 106 8.68 -13.48 4.26
N HIS A 107 8.65 -14.67 3.63
CA HIS A 107 7.44 -15.22 3.03
C HIS A 107 6.31 -15.42 4.06
N ARG A 108 6.61 -16.00 5.23
CA ARG A 108 5.65 -16.14 6.34
C ARG A 108 5.10 -14.79 6.81
N GLN A 109 5.97 -13.78 6.95
CA GLN A 109 5.55 -12.40 7.26
C GLN A 109 4.57 -11.86 6.21
N ILE A 110 4.83 -12.05 4.92
CA ILE A 110 3.92 -11.63 3.84
C ILE A 110 2.56 -12.35 3.95
N MET A 111 2.53 -13.64 4.31
CA MET A 111 1.27 -14.37 4.49
C MET A 111 0.46 -13.82 5.67
N GLY A 112 1.09 -13.58 6.82
CA GLY A 112 0.42 -12.98 7.99
C GLY A 112 -0.13 -11.58 7.69
N LEU A 113 0.62 -10.75 6.97
CA LEU A 113 0.15 -9.42 6.54
C LEU A 113 -1.04 -9.50 5.58
N ARG A 114 -1.10 -10.50 4.69
CA ARG A 114 -2.26 -10.74 3.80
C ARG A 114 -3.49 -11.14 4.61
N GLN A 115 -3.37 -12.09 5.54
CA GLN A 115 -4.48 -12.49 6.41
C GLN A 115 -5.05 -11.30 7.19
N GLN A 116 -4.18 -10.44 7.74
CA GLN A 116 -4.60 -9.23 8.43
C GLN A 116 -5.29 -8.19 7.50
N LEU A 117 -4.94 -8.15 6.22
CA LEU A 117 -5.61 -7.30 5.23
C LEU A 117 -6.99 -7.87 4.86
N GLU A 118 -7.08 -9.18 4.67
CA GLU A 118 -8.33 -9.90 4.39
C GLU A 118 -9.34 -9.71 5.53
N GLU A 119 -8.89 -9.79 6.78
CA GLU A 119 -9.69 -9.52 7.99
C GLU A 119 -10.32 -8.11 7.96
N VAL A 120 -9.50 -7.08 7.73
CA VAL A 120 -9.98 -5.68 7.67
C VAL A 120 -10.94 -5.47 6.49
N GLN A 121 -10.72 -6.13 5.36
CA GLN A 121 -11.62 -6.07 4.21
C GLN A 121 -12.95 -6.81 4.47
N PHE A 122 -12.91 -7.91 5.22
CA PHE A 122 -14.10 -8.65 5.63
C PHE A 122 -14.96 -7.81 6.58
N GLU A 123 -14.38 -7.23 7.62
CA GLU A 123 -15.06 -6.31 8.55
C GLU A 123 -15.65 -5.10 7.83
N SER A 124 -14.90 -4.49 6.90
CA SER A 124 -15.40 -3.42 6.05
C SER A 124 -16.60 -3.86 5.19
N THR A 125 -16.58 -5.10 4.69
CA THR A 125 -17.68 -5.70 3.92
C THR A 125 -18.91 -5.97 4.78
N LEU A 126 -18.76 -6.41 6.03
CA LEU A 126 -19.86 -6.57 6.99
C LEU A 126 -20.51 -5.21 7.30
N ALA A 127 -19.73 -4.20 7.64
CA ALA A 127 -20.22 -2.85 7.89
C ALA A 127 -20.93 -2.24 6.67
N MET A 128 -20.43 -2.45 5.45
CA MET A 128 -21.13 -2.03 4.23
C MET A 128 -22.44 -2.82 4.01
N ARG A 129 -22.48 -4.12 4.32
CA ARG A 129 -23.69 -4.95 4.22
C ARG A 129 -24.82 -4.47 5.14
N GLU A 130 -24.50 -3.94 6.32
CA GLU A 130 -25.49 -3.39 7.26
C GLU A 130 -26.28 -2.21 6.67
N VAL A 131 -25.64 -1.38 5.84
CA VAL A 131 -26.25 -0.22 5.16
C VAL A 131 -27.26 -0.61 4.07
N LEU A 132 -27.15 -1.83 3.53
CA LEU A 132 -27.99 -2.33 2.43
C LEU A 132 -29.35 -2.87 2.90
N THR A 133 -30.38 -2.72 2.05
CA THR A 133 -31.67 -3.40 2.21
C THR A 133 -31.55 -4.91 1.92
N PRO A 134 -32.50 -5.77 2.33
CA PRO A 134 -32.48 -7.20 2.01
C PRO A 134 -32.37 -7.50 0.51
N GLU A 135 -33.03 -6.70 -0.33
CA GLU A 135 -33.05 -6.84 -1.79
C GLU A 135 -31.68 -6.51 -2.39
N GLN A 136 -31.06 -5.40 -1.94
CA GLN A 136 -29.70 -5.03 -2.34
C GLN A 136 -28.66 -6.06 -1.86
N ARG A 137 -28.85 -6.68 -0.68
CA ARG A 137 -28.00 -7.78 -0.20
C ARG A 137 -28.11 -9.01 -1.10
N SER A 138 -29.31 -9.32 -1.61
CA SER A 138 -29.53 -10.40 -2.58
C SER A 138 -28.82 -10.10 -3.91
N GLN A 139 -28.99 -8.90 -4.46
CA GLN A 139 -28.28 -8.44 -5.67
C GLN A 139 -26.75 -8.49 -5.50
N PHE A 140 -26.23 -8.05 -4.35
CA PHE A 140 -24.81 -8.14 -4.02
C PHE A 140 -24.29 -9.59 -4.03
N SER A 141 -25.06 -10.52 -3.44
CA SER A 141 -24.72 -11.95 -3.44
C SER A 141 -24.66 -12.52 -4.86
N GLN A 142 -25.65 -12.22 -5.70
CA GLN A 142 -25.69 -12.64 -7.12
C GLN A 142 -24.48 -12.11 -7.90
N MET A 143 -24.13 -10.82 -7.73
CA MET A 143 -22.94 -10.24 -8.36
C MET A 143 -21.64 -10.90 -7.87
N MET A 144 -21.55 -11.26 -6.59
CA MET A 144 -20.38 -11.99 -6.04
C MET A 144 -20.26 -13.41 -6.62
N GLN A 145 -21.39 -14.10 -6.83
CA GLN A 145 -21.42 -15.40 -7.50
C GLN A 145 -20.96 -15.29 -8.96
N GLN A 146 -21.50 -14.35 -9.75
CA GLN A 146 -21.11 -14.13 -11.14
C GLN A 146 -19.60 -13.83 -11.28
N ARG A 147 -19.02 -13.02 -10.37
CA ARG A 147 -17.56 -12.77 -10.37
C ARG A 147 -16.76 -14.04 -10.06
N ARG A 148 -17.24 -14.89 -9.16
CA ARG A 148 -16.60 -16.19 -8.82
C ARG A 148 -16.64 -17.16 -10.00
N GLU A 149 -17.75 -17.21 -10.73
CA GLU A 149 -17.91 -18.03 -11.93
C GLU A 149 -17.00 -17.54 -13.06
N ALA A 150 -17.01 -16.24 -13.36
CA ALA A 150 -16.11 -15.64 -14.35
C ALA A 150 -14.61 -15.89 -14.03
N ALA A 151 -14.23 -15.89 -12.75
CA ALA A 151 -12.87 -16.25 -12.32
C ALA A 151 -12.54 -17.73 -12.56
N LYS A 152 -13.49 -18.65 -12.30
CA LYS A 152 -13.33 -20.09 -12.62
C LYS A 152 -13.15 -20.31 -14.12
N THR A 153 -13.99 -19.71 -14.97
CA THR A 153 -13.91 -19.85 -16.43
C THR A 153 -12.59 -19.33 -16.99
N ARG A 154 -12.09 -18.18 -16.49
CA ARG A 154 -10.76 -17.67 -16.87
C ARG A 154 -9.64 -18.65 -16.54
N LYS A 155 -9.67 -19.27 -15.35
CA LYS A 155 -8.69 -20.30 -14.95
C LYS A 155 -8.76 -21.53 -15.87
N GLN A 156 -9.96 -22.03 -16.16
CA GLN A 156 -10.16 -23.16 -17.08
C GLN A 156 -9.64 -22.86 -18.49
N ASN A 157 -9.90 -21.67 -19.03
CA ASN A 157 -9.40 -21.28 -20.35
C ASN A 157 -7.87 -21.20 -20.37
N SER A 158 -7.24 -20.64 -19.33
CA SER A 158 -5.77 -20.60 -19.24
C SER A 158 -5.11 -21.98 -19.17
N GLN A 159 -5.83 -23.02 -18.74
CA GLN A 159 -5.35 -24.41 -18.70
C GLN A 159 -5.57 -25.17 -20.02
N LYS A 160 -6.35 -24.63 -20.97
CA LYS A 160 -6.57 -25.21 -22.31
C LYS A 160 -5.69 -24.60 -23.40
N SER A 161 -4.93 -23.56 -23.06
CA SER A 161 -4.01 -22.86 -23.96
C SER A 161 -2.54 -23.14 -23.63
N GLN A 162 -2.29 -24.25 -22.92
CA GLN A 162 -0.99 -24.84 -22.60
C GLN A 162 -1.02 -26.31 -23.02
#